data_AF-A0A914S2Y7-F1
#
_entry.id   AF-A0A914S2Y7-F1
#
_cell.length_a   1.000
_cell.length_b   1.000
_cell.length_c   1.000
_cell.angle_alpha   90.00
_cell.angle_beta   90.00
_cell.angle_gamma   90.00
#
_symmetry.space_group_name_H-M   'P 1'
#
loop_
_entity.id
_entity.type
_entity.pdbx_description
1 polymer ?
#
loop_
_entity_poly.entity_id
_entity_poly.type
_entity_poly.pdbx_seq_one_letter_code
_entity_poly.pdbx_strand_id
1 'polypeptide(L)'
;MSVTLWAHQVWYIHDEALLDALSRLSNNQEVIKINLAHNMQLAASPQTVFKNALYFKEHHTPTRNAILHTTKDGRFALHSKFTLDIPCVRIFPMKLMRFGSYIRDKSMLNLNWAFNAIDGNSAPCSNELVPHCLIQEIQTFRRETV
;
A
#
# COMPACT_ATOMS: atom_id res chain seq x y z
N MET A 1 -15.51 -11.29 5.50
CA MET A 1 -16.07 -10.45 4.43
C MET A 1 -14.98 -9.55 3.85
N SER A 2 -14.61 -9.68 2.57
CA SER A 2 -13.40 -9.02 2.05
C SER A 2 -13.64 -7.91 1.02
N VAL A 3 -12.91 -6.80 1.08
CA VAL A 3 -12.83 -5.77 0.04
C VAL A 3 -11.62 -6.03 -0.87
N THR A 4 -11.77 -5.83 -2.17
CA THR A 4 -10.63 -5.91 -3.11
C THR A 4 -10.28 -4.51 -3.58
N LEU A 5 -9.01 -4.12 -3.43
CA LEU A 5 -8.52 -2.78 -3.78
C LEU A 5 -7.15 -2.84 -4.43
N TRP A 6 -6.81 -1.75 -5.12
CA TRP A 6 -5.44 -1.45 -5.51
C TRP A 6 -4.84 -0.46 -4.52
N ALA A 7 -3.66 -0.77 -4.00
CA ALA A 7 -2.87 0.18 -3.22
C ALA A 7 -1.72 0.70 -4.07
N HIS A 8 -1.54 2.02 -4.06
CA HIS A 8 -0.43 2.69 -4.72
C HIS A 8 0.46 3.33 -3.65
N GLN A 9 1.70 2.85 -3.54
CA GLN A 9 2.67 3.31 -2.55
C GLN A 9 3.83 3.98 -3.27
N VAL A 10 4.17 5.20 -2.88
CA VAL A 10 5.30 5.95 -3.44
C VAL A 10 6.28 6.28 -2.33
N TRP A 11 7.57 6.04 -2.56
CA TRP A 11 8.64 6.42 -1.66
C TRP A 11 9.89 6.82 -2.43
N TYR A 12 10.79 7.52 -1.76
CA TYR A 12 12.06 7.98 -2.34
C TYR A 12 13.21 7.32 -1.61
N ILE A 13 14.23 6.93 -2.37
CA ILE A 13 15.51 6.45 -1.85
C ILE A 13 16.60 7.40 -2.35
N HIS A 14 17.29 8.02 -1.41
CA HIS A 14 18.42 8.91 -1.67
C HIS A 14 19.72 8.16 -1.34
N ASP A 15 20.08 7.22 -2.21
CA ASP A 15 21.34 6.46 -2.13
C ASP A 15 22.09 6.67 -3.45
N GLU A 16 23.25 7.33 -3.39
CA GLU A 16 24.00 7.74 -4.59
C GLU A 16 24.41 6.56 -5.47
N ALA A 17 24.78 5.41 -4.87
CA ALA A 17 25.16 4.23 -5.62
C ALA A 17 23.96 3.61 -6.34
N LEU A 18 22.80 3.59 -5.70
CA LEU A 18 21.55 3.17 -6.30
C LEU A 18 21.11 4.11 -7.42
N LEU A 19 21.20 5.43 -7.21
CA LEU A 19 20.85 6.43 -8.21
C LEU A 19 21.73 6.32 -9.46
N ASP A 20 23.05 6.16 -9.29
CA ASP A 20 23.97 5.91 -10.41
C ASP A 20 23.58 4.61 -11.14
N ALA A 21 23.32 3.52 -10.42
CA ALA A 21 22.90 2.26 -11.02
C ALA A 21 21.57 2.39 -11.80
N LEU A 22 20.58 3.08 -11.24
CA LEU A 22 19.30 3.34 -11.89
C LEU A 22 19.48 4.20 -13.14
N SER A 23 20.35 5.21 -13.09
CA SER A 23 20.62 6.09 -14.23
C SER A 23 21.22 5.31 -15.41
N ARG A 24 22.12 4.35 -15.13
CA ARG A 24 22.71 3.47 -16.14
C ARG A 24 21.70 2.47 -16.70
N LEU A 25 20.86 1.89 -15.83
CA LEU A 25 19.83 0.93 -16.24
C LEU A 25 18.70 1.57 -17.04
N SER A 26 18.43 2.86 -16.82
CA SER A 26 17.32 3.59 -17.44
C SER A 26 17.46 3.67 -18.95
N ASN A 27 18.67 3.65 -19.53
CA ASN A 27 18.93 3.68 -20.97
C ASN A 27 18.00 4.65 -21.75
N ASN A 28 17.95 5.91 -21.31
CA ASN A 28 17.08 6.99 -21.79
C ASN A 28 15.57 6.85 -21.50
N GLN A 29 15.12 5.79 -20.83
CA GLN A 29 13.76 5.71 -20.31
C GLN A 29 13.66 6.48 -18.99
N GLU A 30 12.62 7.29 -18.85
CA GLU A 30 12.36 8.01 -17.59
C GLU A 30 11.88 7.08 -16.48
N VAL A 31 11.21 5.98 -16.85
CA VAL A 31 10.58 5.03 -15.93
C VAL A 31 10.99 3.61 -16.30
N ILE A 32 11.57 2.90 -15.34
CA ILE A 32 11.83 1.46 -15.43
C ILE A 32 10.66 0.74 -14.75
N LYS A 33 10.03 -0.20 -15.47
CA LYS A 33 8.94 -1.02 -14.94
C LYS A 33 9.41 -2.44 -14.67
N ILE A 34 9.14 -2.94 -13.47
CA ILE A 34 9.57 -4.25 -13.00
C ILE A 34 8.33 -5.01 -12.52
N ASN A 35 8.08 -6.17 -13.13
CA ASN A 35 7.08 -7.11 -12.65
C ASN A 35 7.69 -7.93 -11.51
N LEU A 36 7.03 -7.94 -10.35
CA LEU A 36 7.56 -8.63 -9.18
C LEU A 36 7.26 -10.13 -9.24
N ALA A 37 8.31 -10.94 -9.27
CA ALA A 37 8.21 -12.38 -9.10
C ALA A 37 7.85 -12.74 -7.65
N HIS A 38 7.32 -13.95 -7.43
CA HIS A 38 6.83 -14.38 -6.12
C HIS A 38 7.93 -14.47 -5.04
N ASN A 39 9.19 -14.71 -5.43
CA ASN A 39 10.35 -14.82 -4.55
C ASN A 39 11.14 -13.49 -4.42
N MET A 40 10.72 -12.43 -5.11
CA MET A 40 11.43 -11.16 -5.05
C MET A 40 11.14 -10.44 -3.72
N GLN A 41 12.20 -10.12 -2.98
CA GLN A 41 12.13 -9.31 -1.77
C GLN A 41 12.61 -7.88 -2.08
N LEU A 42 11.82 -6.90 -1.67
CA LEU A 42 12.15 -5.48 -1.79
C LEU A 42 12.76 -5.00 -0.47
N ALA A 43 14.09 -5.08 -0.36
CA ALA A 43 14.85 -4.69 0.83
C ALA A 43 14.53 -3.24 1.28
N ALA A 44 14.35 -2.33 0.33
CA ALA A 44 14.07 -0.93 0.60
C ALA A 44 12.58 -0.55 0.56
N SER A 45 11.67 -1.52 0.69
CA SER A 45 10.24 -1.22 0.77
C SER A 45 9.84 -0.55 2.10
N PRO A 46 8.76 0.25 2.14
CA PRO A 46 8.27 0.87 3.36
C PRO A 46 7.63 -0.13 4.36
N GLN A 47 7.49 -1.41 3.99
CA GLN A 47 6.97 -2.49 4.84
C GLN A 47 5.61 -2.15 5.49
N THR A 48 4.71 -1.59 4.70
CA THR A 48 3.37 -1.20 5.14
C THR A 48 2.43 -2.39 5.21
N VAL A 49 1.50 -2.37 6.17
CA VAL A 49 0.49 -3.39 6.44
C VAL A 49 -0.86 -2.77 6.73
N PHE A 50 -1.92 -3.54 6.51
CA PHE A 50 -3.28 -3.21 6.96
C PHE A 50 -3.48 -3.75 8.39
N LYS A 51 -3.41 -2.88 9.40
CA LYS A 51 -3.24 -3.28 10.81
C LYS A 51 -4.45 -3.95 11.44
N ASN A 52 -5.64 -3.68 10.92
CA ASN A 52 -6.89 -4.25 11.42
C ASN A 52 -7.53 -5.21 10.43
N ALA A 53 -6.75 -5.71 9.47
CA ALA A 53 -7.21 -6.76 8.59
C ALA A 53 -7.21 -8.10 9.34
N LEU A 54 -8.34 -8.79 9.38
CA LEU A 54 -8.46 -10.18 9.83
C LEU A 54 -7.98 -11.18 8.77
N TYR A 55 -8.08 -10.77 7.50
CA TYR A 55 -7.62 -11.54 6.37
C TYR A 55 -6.93 -10.61 5.38
N PHE A 56 -5.84 -11.09 4.80
CA PHE A 56 -5.07 -10.39 3.78
C PHE A 56 -4.68 -11.37 2.68
N LYS A 57 -4.96 -11.02 1.43
CA LYS A 57 -4.53 -11.76 0.24
C LYS A 57 -4.01 -10.81 -0.82
N GLU A 58 -2.75 -10.95 -1.18
CA GLU A 58 -2.20 -10.36 -2.41
C GLU A 58 -2.62 -11.22 -3.61
N HIS A 59 -3.12 -10.57 -4.67
CA HIS A 59 -3.52 -11.29 -5.88
C HIS A 59 -2.32 -11.66 -6.74
N HIS A 60 -2.44 -12.77 -7.47
CA HIS A 60 -1.44 -13.22 -8.42
C HIS A 60 -2.11 -13.89 -9.63
N THR A 61 -1.68 -13.56 -10.85
CA THR A 61 -2.15 -14.20 -12.10
C THR A 61 -1.19 -13.94 -13.28
N PRO A 62 -0.24 -14.84 -13.64
CA PRO A 62 0.37 -15.94 -12.87
C PRO A 62 1.45 -15.46 -11.87
N THR A 63 2.02 -14.27 -12.08
CA THR A 63 2.95 -13.59 -11.16
C THR A 63 2.17 -12.70 -10.17
N ARG A 64 2.85 -12.03 -9.22
CA ARG A 64 2.15 -11.09 -8.33
C ARG A 64 1.47 -10.01 -9.15
N ASN A 65 0.24 -9.65 -8.77
CA ASN A 65 -0.46 -8.48 -9.32
C ASN A 65 0.11 -7.21 -8.64
N ALA A 66 1.41 -7.05 -8.83
CA ALA A 66 2.24 -6.02 -8.23
C ALA A 66 3.22 -5.51 -9.29
N ILE A 67 3.18 -4.21 -9.56
CA ILE A 67 4.04 -3.54 -10.53
C ILE A 67 4.87 -2.51 -9.79
N LEU A 68 6.19 -2.65 -9.88
CA LEU A 68 7.14 -1.68 -9.35
C LEU A 68 7.61 -0.77 -10.48
N HIS A 69 7.43 0.53 -10.30
CA HIS A 69 8.03 1.56 -11.13
C HIS A 69 9.18 2.19 -10.36
N THR A 70 10.30 2.44 -11.03
CA THR A 70 11.39 3.24 -10.49
C THR A 70 11.85 4.26 -11.53
N THR A 71 12.27 5.42 -11.06
CA THR A 71 12.77 6.51 -11.90
C THR A 71 14.21 6.83 -11.51
N LYS A 72 14.92 7.54 -12.41
CA LYS A 72 16.35 7.88 -12.24
C LYS A 72 16.66 8.78 -11.03
N ASP A 73 15.67 9.52 -10.54
CA ASP A 73 15.73 10.39 -9.36
C ASP A 73 15.46 9.64 -8.04
N GLY A 74 15.35 8.31 -8.09
CA GLY A 74 15.18 7.47 -6.89
C GLY A 74 13.75 7.41 -6.36
N ARG A 75 12.76 7.82 -7.16
CA ARG A 75 11.35 7.61 -6.84
C ARG A 75 10.95 6.19 -7.19
N PHE A 76 10.44 5.47 -6.19
CA PHE A 76 9.86 4.15 -6.33
C PHE A 76 8.34 4.23 -6.16
N ALA A 77 7.59 3.53 -7.01
CA ALA A 77 6.14 3.41 -6.92
C ALA A 77 5.71 1.95 -7.06
N LEU A 78 5.03 1.42 -6.07
CA LEU A 78 4.49 0.05 -6.06
C LEU A 78 2.97 0.10 -6.18
N HIS A 79 2.45 -0.53 -7.23
CA HIS A 79 1.02 -0.74 -7.42
C HIS A 79 0.71 -2.21 -7.16
N SER A 80 -0.03 -2.51 -6.10
CA SER A 80 -0.38 -3.89 -5.74
C SER A 80 -1.88 -4.07 -5.53
N LYS A 81 -2.41 -5.21 -5.97
CA LYS A 81 -3.82 -5.59 -5.79
C LYS A 81 -3.99 -6.52 -4.59
N PHE A 82 -4.86 -6.14 -3.66
CA PHE A 82 -5.13 -6.90 -2.44
C PHE A 82 -6.61 -7.18 -2.24
N THR A 83 -6.91 -8.25 -1.51
CA THR A 83 -8.21 -8.52 -0.89
C THR A 83 -8.03 -8.55 0.63
N LEU A 84 -8.83 -7.77 1.35
CA LEU A 84 -8.71 -7.54 2.79
C LEU A 84 -10.05 -7.79 3.49
N ASP A 85 -10.07 -8.53 4.59
CA ASP A 85 -11.22 -8.58 5.50
C ASP A 85 -10.97 -7.67 6.69
N ILE A 86 -11.89 -6.75 6.97
CA ILE A 86 -11.79 -5.78 8.06
C ILE A 86 -13.08 -5.92 8.90
N PRO A 87 -12.98 -6.06 10.23
CA PRO A 87 -14.14 -6.27 11.08
C PRO A 87 -15.03 -5.02 11.12
N CYS A 88 -16.35 -5.18 10.93
CA CYS A 88 -17.34 -4.14 11.29
C CYS A 88 -17.65 -4.31 12.79
N VAL A 89 -17.60 -3.23 13.57
CA VAL A 89 -18.15 -3.21 14.93
C VAL A 89 -19.64 -2.86 14.88
N ARG A 90 -20.52 -3.67 15.50
CA ARG A 90 -21.98 -3.54 15.37
C ARG A 90 -22.59 -2.22 15.88
N ILE A 91 -21.84 -1.44 16.65
CA ILE A 91 -22.33 -0.21 17.28
C ILE A 91 -22.44 0.93 16.26
N PHE A 92 -21.58 0.95 15.23
CA PHE A 92 -21.63 1.89 14.12
C PHE A 92 -21.29 1.15 12.82
N PRO A 93 -22.10 1.24 11.75
CA PRO A 93 -21.84 0.57 10.46
C PRO A 93 -20.69 1.20 9.66
N MET A 94 -19.64 1.63 10.36
CA MET A 94 -18.47 2.30 9.82
C MET A 94 -17.26 1.37 9.90
N LYS A 95 -16.60 1.10 8.77
CA LYS A 95 -15.26 0.52 8.76
C LYS A 95 -14.22 1.63 8.70
N LEU A 96 -13.40 1.69 9.74
CA LEU A 96 -12.12 2.38 9.72
C LEU A 96 -11.07 1.39 9.22
N MET A 97 -10.38 1.67 8.11
CA MET A 97 -9.22 0.88 7.67
C MET A 97 -7.93 1.52 8.19
N ARG A 98 -7.06 0.75 8.84
CA ARG A 98 -5.77 1.24 9.33
C ARG A 98 -4.63 0.75 8.46
N PHE A 99 -3.89 1.67 7.86
CA PHE A 99 -2.75 1.36 7.00
C PHE A 99 -1.48 2.00 7.58
N GLY A 100 -0.40 1.24 7.75
CA GLY A 100 0.82 1.79 8.36
C GLY A 100 2.01 0.83 8.31
N SER A 101 3.20 1.27 8.68
CA SER A 101 4.33 0.33 8.81
C SER A 101 4.16 -0.60 10.01
N TYR A 102 4.63 -1.84 9.83
CA TYR A 102 4.76 -2.79 10.94
C TYR A 102 6.00 -2.49 11.79
N ILE A 103 7.14 -2.18 11.14
CA ILE A 103 8.44 -2.07 11.79
C ILE A 103 8.83 -0.61 12.06
N ARG A 104 8.55 0.29 11.13
CA ARG A 104 9.00 1.68 11.18
C ARG A 104 8.06 2.56 11.99
N ASP A 105 8.64 3.42 12.84
CA ASP A 105 7.92 4.44 13.59
C ASP A 105 7.82 5.77 12.81
N LYS A 106 7.21 6.79 13.43
CA LYS A 106 7.01 8.11 12.81
C LYS A 106 8.32 8.82 12.44
N SER A 107 9.44 8.50 13.08
CA SER A 107 10.76 9.07 12.75
C SER A 107 11.37 8.42 11.51
N MET A 108 11.02 7.15 11.24
CA MET A 108 11.57 6.35 10.15
C MET A 108 10.66 6.28 8.91
N LEU A 109 9.36 6.50 9.05
CA LEU A 109 8.42 6.50 7.93
C LEU A 109 7.29 7.50 8.15
N ASN A 110 7.19 8.48 7.24
CA ASN A 110 6.06 9.38 7.16
C ASN A 110 5.13 8.96 6.01
N LEU A 111 3.95 8.43 6.35
CA LEU A 111 2.92 8.10 5.38
C LEU A 111 1.97 9.29 5.21
N ASN A 112 1.85 9.75 3.97
CA ASN A 112 0.96 10.82 3.54
C ASN A 112 0.14 10.35 2.34
N TRP A 113 -1.07 10.88 2.20
CA TRP A 113 -1.89 10.66 1.03
C TRP A 113 -1.29 11.38 -0.18
N ALA A 114 -1.21 10.68 -1.33
CA ALA A 114 -0.74 11.28 -2.57
C ALA A 114 -1.78 12.21 -3.21
N PHE A 115 -3.07 11.99 -2.93
CA PHE A 115 -4.21 12.80 -3.36
C PHE A 115 -5.13 13.04 -2.17
N ASN A 116 -6.35 13.54 -2.40
CA ASN A 116 -7.36 13.65 -1.34
C ASN A 116 -7.52 12.29 -0.65
N ALA A 117 -7.47 12.31 0.68
CA ALA A 117 -7.78 11.13 1.48
C ALA A 117 -9.18 10.64 1.11
N ILE A 118 -9.45 9.34 1.27
CA ILE A 118 -10.82 8.86 1.19
C ILE A 118 -11.49 9.27 2.50
N ASP A 119 -12.14 10.44 2.47
CA ASP A 119 -12.92 11.04 3.55
C ASP A 119 -14.40 11.07 3.15
N GLY A 120 -15.22 10.23 3.78
CA GLY A 120 -16.68 10.28 3.61
C GLY A 120 -17.23 9.71 2.29
N ASN A 121 -16.41 9.52 1.25
CA ASN A 121 -16.78 8.74 0.07
C ASN A 121 -16.69 7.24 0.40
N SER A 122 -17.83 6.70 0.84
CA SER A 122 -17.96 5.31 1.24
C SER A 122 -17.63 4.33 0.12
N ALA A 123 -16.63 3.47 0.30
CA ALA A 123 -16.46 2.31 -0.56
C ALA A 123 -17.40 1.18 -0.06
N PRO A 124 -18.22 0.57 -0.94
CA PRO A 124 -19.12 -0.49 -0.54
C PRO A 124 -18.32 -1.64 0.04
N CYS A 125 -18.60 -1.96 1.29
CA CYS A 125 -18.06 -3.13 1.94
C CYS A 125 -19.25 -3.95 2.45
N SER A 126 -19.98 -4.64 1.57
CA SER A 126 -21.03 -5.54 2.03
C SER A 126 -21.21 -6.76 1.13
N ASN A 127 -21.43 -7.90 1.81
CA ASN A 127 -22.28 -8.99 1.36
C ASN A 127 -23.49 -9.05 2.31
N GLU A 128 -24.58 -9.63 1.81
CA GLU A 128 -25.99 -9.67 2.25
C GLU A 128 -26.33 -9.80 3.77
N LEU A 129 -25.40 -10.16 4.65
CA LEU A 129 -25.66 -10.39 6.09
C LEU A 129 -25.65 -9.12 6.96
N VAL A 130 -24.99 -8.05 6.51
CA VAL A 130 -25.09 -6.71 7.12
C VAL A 130 -25.21 -5.70 5.97
N PRO A 131 -26.43 -5.38 5.52
CA PRO A 131 -26.60 -4.32 4.54
C PRO A 131 -26.02 -3.02 5.12
N HIS A 132 -25.33 -2.23 4.27
CA HIS A 132 -24.80 -0.89 4.59
C HIS A 132 -23.50 -0.75 5.40
N CYS A 133 -22.68 -1.80 5.61
CA CYS A 133 -21.32 -1.54 6.12
C CYS A 133 -20.49 -0.88 5.00
N LEU A 134 -19.85 0.25 5.31
CA LEU A 134 -19.09 1.06 4.36
C LEU A 134 -17.70 1.39 4.93
N ILE A 135 -16.65 1.32 4.11
CA ILE A 135 -15.36 1.93 4.49
C ILE A 135 -15.52 3.43 4.30
N GLN A 136 -15.62 4.15 5.41
CA GLN A 136 -15.84 5.60 5.41
C GLN A 136 -14.52 6.38 5.55
N GLU A 137 -13.50 5.74 6.12
CA GLU A 137 -12.21 6.37 6.38
C GLU A 137 -11.08 5.35 6.30
N ILE A 138 -9.97 5.78 5.70
CA ILE A 138 -8.69 5.07 5.77
C ILE A 138 -7.72 5.96 6.55
N GLN A 139 -7.27 5.50 7.71
CA GLN A 139 -6.30 6.22 8.53
C GLN A 139 -4.89 5.66 8.32
N THR A 140 -3.95 6.56 8.08
CA THR A 140 -2.53 6.23 8.14
C THR A 140 -2.10 6.15 9.60
N PHE A 141 -1.73 4.96 10.05
CA PHE A 141 -1.25 4.77 11.41
C PHE A 141 0.24 5.08 11.50
N ARG A 142 0.60 5.94 12.46
CA ARG A 142 1.97 6.27 12.82
C ARG A 142 2.26 5.67 14.20
N ARG A 143 3.28 4.81 14.31
CA ARG A 143 3.74 4.34 15.62
C ARG A 143 4.53 5.48 16.26
N GLU A 144 4.14 5.87 17.47
CA GLU A 144 4.91 6.86 18.23
C GLU A 144 6.25 6.26 18.67
N THR A 145 7.28 7.10 18.69
CA THR A 145 8.57 6.78 19.31
C THR A 145 8.35 6.64 20.81
N VAL A 146 8.78 5.52 21.38
CA VAL A 146 8.80 5.28 22.83
C VAL A 146 9.93 6.09 23.44
#